data_AF-M3HLQ9-F1
#
_entry.id   AF-M3HLQ9-F1
#
_cell.length_a   1.000
_cell.length_b   1.000
_cell.length_c   1.000
_cell.angle_alpha   90.00
_cell.angle_beta   90.00
_cell.angle_gamma   90.00
#
_symmetry.space_group_name_H-M   'P 1'
#
loop_
_entity.id
_entity.type
_entity.pdbx_description
1 polymer ?
#
loop_
_entity_poly.entity_id
_entity_poly.type
_entity_poly.pdbx_seq_one_letter_code
_entity_poly.pdbx_strand_id
1 'polypeptide(L)' 'MKSKKLNFKNIDEYINNFPKDLQDQLKKLRSTIRKAAPNAEEKISYQMPTFALYGNLVYFCGL' A
#
# COMPACT_ATOMS: atom_id res chain seq x y z
N MET A 1 6.62 7.18 25.74
CA MET A 1 6.41 5.88 25.06
C MET A 1 6.94 6.01 23.65
N LYS A 2 7.99 5.28 23.27
CA LYS A 2 8.52 5.35 21.89
C LYS A 2 7.52 4.64 20.97
N SER A 3 6.78 5.41 20.17
CA SER A 3 5.99 4.87 19.08
C SER A 3 6.94 4.12 18.14
N LYS A 4 6.75 2.80 18.02
CA LYS A 4 7.49 1.97 17.07
C LYS A 4 7.08 2.45 15.68
N LYS A 5 7.86 3.34 15.06
CA LYS A 5 7.63 3.76 13.67
C LYS A 5 7.62 2.50 12.81
N LEU A 6 6.47 2.17 12.23
CA LEU A 6 6.30 1.03 11.35
C LEU A 6 6.89 1.43 10.00
N ASN A 7 8.18 1.12 9.82
CA ASN A 7 8.91 1.50 8.63
C ASN A 7 8.80 0.41 7.58
N PHE A 8 7.66 0.39 6.87
CA PHE A 8 7.42 -0.58 5.80
C PHE A 8 8.34 -0.30 4.61
N LYS A 9 9.01 -1.34 4.11
CA LYS A 9 9.88 -1.24 2.93
C LYS A 9 9.10 -1.27 1.61
N ASN A 10 7.95 -1.95 1.61
CA ASN A 10 7.09 -2.10 0.44
C ASN A 10 5.63 -2.38 0.84
N ILE A 11 4.75 -2.39 -0.16
CA ILE A 11 3.31 -2.61 0.02
C ILE A 11 3.01 -4.01 0.59
N ASP A 12 3.79 -5.03 0.22
CA ASP A 12 3.61 -6.38 0.74
C ASP A 12 3.86 -6.46 2.26
N GLU A 13 4.92 -5.80 2.74
CA GLU A 13 5.21 -5.69 4.16
C GLU A 13 4.09 -4.95 4.90
N TYR A 14 3.57 -3.85 4.35
CA TYR A 14 2.41 -3.15 4.92
C TYR A 14 1.20 -4.08 5.03
N ILE A 15 0.83 -4.79 3.95
CA ILE A 15 -0.34 -5.66 3.93
C ILE A 15 -0.18 -6.81 4.94
N ASN A 16 1.00 -7.41 5.05
CA ASN A 16 1.24 -8.54 5.94
C ASN A 16 1.05 -8.23 7.44
N ASN A 17 0.93 -6.95 7.82
CA ASN A 17 0.66 -6.54 9.20
C ASN A 17 -0.83 -6.60 9.58
N PHE A 18 -1.73 -6.89 8.64
CA PHE A 18 -3.16 -6.98 8.89
C PHE A 18 -3.66 -8.43 9.01
N PRO A 19 -4.83 -8.67 9.63
CA PRO A 19 -5.50 -9.97 9.61
C PRO A 19 -5.83 -10.42 8.19
N LYS A 20 -5.93 -11.74 7.99
CA LYS A 20 -6.04 -12.37 6.67
C LYS A 20 -7.14 -11.77 5.80
N ASP A 21 -8.32 -11.53 6.37
CA ASP A 21 -9.49 -11.00 5.65
C ASP A 21 -9.20 -9.61 5.05
N LEU A 22 -8.54 -8.75 5.82
CA LEU A 22 -8.17 -7.41 5.37
C LEU A 22 -6.99 -7.45 4.40
N GLN A 23 -6.06 -8.41 4.55
CA GLN A 23 -5.01 -8.62 3.54
C GLN A 23 -5.60 -8.90 2.17
N ASP A 24 -6.60 -9.76 2.10
CA ASP A 24 -7.22 -10.17 0.83
C ASP A 24 -7.97 -9.00 0.19
N GLN A 25 -8.63 -8.15 0.98
CA GLN A 25 -9.23 -6.90 0.50
C GLN A 25 -8.18 -5.91 -0.03
N LEU A 26 -7.09 -5.69 0.70
CA LEU A 26 -6.01 -4.78 0.30
C LEU A 26 -5.29 -5.28 -0.96
N LYS A 27 -5.07 -6.59 -1.09
CA LYS A 27 -4.51 -7.21 -2.32
C LYS A 27 -5.44 -7.04 -3.50
N LYS A 28 -6.75 -7.19 -3.31
CA LYS A 28 -7.75 -6.94 -4.36
C LYS A 28 -7.74 -5.48 -4.81
N LEU A 29 -7.65 -4.54 -3.87
CA LEU A 29 -7.53 -3.11 -4.18
C LEU A 29 -6.25 -2.81 -4.96
N ARG A 30 -5.09 -3.28 -4.49
CA ARG A 30 -3.79 -3.16 -5.19
C ARG A 30 -3.85 -3.72 -6.61
N SER A 31 -4.44 -4.89 -6.80
CA SER A 31 -4.60 -5.51 -8.13
C SER A 31 -5.49 -4.65 -9.05
N THR A 32 -6.57 -4.09 -8.50
CA THR A 32 -7.46 -3.20 -9.25
C THR A 32 -6.73 -1.93 -9.71
N ILE A 33 -5.94 -1.32 -8.82
CA ILE A 33 -5.13 -0.13 -9.16
C ILE A 33 -4.08 -0.47 -10.22
N ARG A 34 -3.34 -1.59 -10.10
CA ARG A 34 -2.38 -2.03 -11.13
C ARG A 34 -3.03 -2.27 -12.49
N LYS A 35 -4.25 -2.80 -12.53
CA LYS A 35 -4.97 -3.00 -13.80
C LYS A 35 -5.39 -1.67 -14.43
N ALA A 36 -5.81 -0.71 -13.61
CA ALA A 36 -6.22 0.62 -14.09
C ALA A 36 -5.01 1.49 -14.51
N ALA A 37 -3.86 1.33 -13.84
CA ALA A 37 -2.64 2.09 -14.08
C ALA A 37 -1.41 1.15 -14.09
N PRO A 38 -1.22 0.37 -15.18
CA PRO A 38 -0.15 -0.63 -15.25
C PRO A 38 1.26 -0.05 -15.20
N ASN A 39 1.41 1.23 -15.57
CA ASN A 39 2.69 1.94 -15.57
C ASN A 39 2.97 2.65 -14.23
N ALA A 40 2.06 2.56 -13.25
CA ALA A 40 2.27 3.21 -11.95
C ALA A 40 3.28 2.42 -11.10
N GLU A 41 4.22 3.15 -10.50
CA GLU A 41 5.19 2.62 -9.55
C GLU A 41 4.59 2.46 -8.16
N GLU A 42 4.90 1.35 -7.50
CA GLU A 42 4.53 1.10 -6.12
C GLU A 42 5.60 1.63 -5.16
N LYS A 43 5.19 2.44 -4.18
CA LYS A 43 6.09 2.96 -3.14
C LYS A 43 5.39 3.07 -1.79
N ILE A 44 6.17 3.30 -0.74
CA ILE A 44 5.68 3.69 0.58
C ILE A 44 5.93 5.18 0.78
N SER A 45 4.89 5.94 1.10
CA SER A 45 4.97 7.36 1.43
C SER A 45 4.09 7.63 2.63
N TYR A 46 4.59 8.38 3.62
CA TYR A 46 3.92 8.57 4.91
C TYR A 46 3.51 7.27 5.63
N GLN A 47 4.29 6.20 5.46
CA GLN A 47 3.97 4.83 5.94
C GLN A 47 2.72 4.20 5.30
N MET A 48 2.28 4.73 4.15
CA MET A 48 1.10 4.26 3.42
C MET A 48 1.50 3.70 2.04
N PRO A 49 0.89 2.60 1.60
CA PRO A 49 0.92 2.16 0.21
C PRO A 49 0.52 3.28 -0.75
N THR A 50 1.38 3.53 -1.73
CA THR A 50 1.21 4.62 -2.71
C THR A 50 1.51 4.11 -4.11
N PHE A 51 0.64 4.44 -5.05
CA PHE A 51 0.91 4.31 -6.48
C PHE A 51 1.30 5.67 -7.05
N ALA A 52 2.36 5.72 -7.84
CA ALA A 52 2.87 6.93 -8.46
C ALA A 52 2.97 6.78 -9.98
N LEU A 53 2.41 7.75 -10.71
CA LEU A 53 2.51 7.85 -12.17
C LEU A 53 2.50 9.34 -12.52
N TYR A 54 3.65 9.87 -12.99
CA TYR A 54 3.87 11.31 -13.20
C TYR A 54 3.61 12.18 -11.94
N GLY A 55 3.67 11.59 -10.76
CA GLY A 55 3.22 12.18 -9.50
C GLY A 55 2.61 11.13 -8.58
N ASN A 56 2.02 11.53 -7.45
CA ASN A 56 1.26 10.60 -6.60
C ASN A 56 -0.13 10.38 -7.19
N LEU A 57 -0.45 9.14 -7.56
CA LEU A 57 -1.72 8.79 -8.19
C LEU A 57 -2.76 8.43 -7.14
N VAL A 58 -2.44 7.48 -6.26
CA VAL A 58 -3.36 6.97 -5.22
C VAL A 58 -2.57 6.61 -3.97
N TYR A 59 -3.11 7.02 -2.81
CA TYR A 59 -2.76 6.47 -1.51
C TYR A 59 -3.89 5.56 -1.04
N PHE A 60 -3.56 4.43 -0.42
CA PHE A 60 -4.58 3.56 0.18
C PHE A 60 -4.08 2.94 1.47
N CYS A 61 -5.00 2.71 2.41
CA CYS A 61 -4.72 2.10 3.72
C CYS A 61 -5.84 1.16 4.14
N GLY A 62 -5.50 0.20 4.99
CA GLY A 62 -6.47 -0.54 5.80
C GLY A 62 -6.72 0.19 7.11
N LEU A 63 -7.97 0.19 7.56
CA LEU A 63 -8.38 0.65 8.90
C LEU A 63 -8.27 -0.51 9.90
#